data_AF-A0A6N0NQR8-F1
#
_entry.id   AF-A0A6N0NQR8-F1
#
_cell.length_a   1.000
_cell.length_b   1.000
_cell.length_c   1.000
_cell.angle_alpha   90.00
_cell.angle_beta   90.00
_cell.angle_gamma   90.00
#
_symmetry.space_group_name_H-M   'P 1'
#
loop_
_entity.id
_entity.type
_entity.pdbx_description
1 polymer ?
#
loop_
_entity_poly.entity_id
_entity_poly.type
_entity_poly.pdbx_seq_one_letter_code
_entity_poly.pdbx_strand_id
1 'polypeptide(L)'
;MPIPNLEKPIIKGLIQKDKVIVDGVELDGTWNAFMIERTQTGYDQSVWDEIANTVEGATISLCWQCGTCTSGCTMREYDPNYSPRRFIDLARKGDKQSLVELQDSIWRCVSCQKCTHRCPKGVLVEEVVHSIHNYLLKHGLVKTDPGTVFDELFLETVMKNGGRISELLLGGASAKAGFVTMSIRDLITMMGPLMKSGLIKDLMKPSRVKEWDRIKPVLEEAMKEEVVPQ
;
A
#
# COMPACT_ATOMS: atom_id res chain seq x y z
N MET A 1 12.75 12.10 -32.35
CA MET A 1 13.56 11.33 -31.38
C MET A 1 12.57 10.63 -30.45
N PRO A 2 12.51 9.29 -30.38
CA PRO A 2 11.62 8.62 -29.44
C PRO A 2 12.01 9.07 -28.02
N ILE A 3 11.03 9.53 -27.25
CA ILE A 3 11.24 9.91 -25.85
C ILE A 3 11.69 8.64 -25.11
N PRO A 4 12.87 8.61 -24.46
CA PRO A 4 13.31 7.44 -23.73
C PRO A 4 12.26 7.03 -22.69
N ASN A 5 11.90 5.75 -22.63
CA ASN A 5 10.78 5.26 -21.79
C ASN A 5 10.88 5.59 -20.28
N LEU A 6 12.07 6.02 -19.82
CA LEU A 6 12.39 6.32 -18.42
C LEU A 6 12.58 7.83 -18.15
N GLU A 7 12.35 8.70 -19.14
CA GLU A 7 12.60 10.14 -19.09
C GLU A 7 11.31 10.92 -19.29
N LYS A 8 10.94 11.75 -18.30
CA LYS A 8 9.82 12.68 -18.43
C LYS A 8 10.32 14.12 -18.35
N PRO A 9 10.08 14.96 -19.37
CA PRO A 9 10.39 16.37 -19.29
C PRO A 9 9.40 17.06 -18.33
N ILE A 10 9.92 17.73 -17.31
CA ILE A 10 9.17 18.57 -16.39
C ILE A 10 9.65 20.02 -16.58
N ILE A 11 8.75 20.98 -16.58
CA ILE A 11 9.13 22.40 -16.64
C ILE A 11 9.69 22.81 -15.27
N LYS A 12 10.97 23.19 -15.21
CA LYS A 12 11.65 23.65 -13.99
C LYS A 12 11.56 25.16 -13.79
N GLY A 13 11.33 25.89 -14.88
CA GLY A 13 11.25 27.34 -14.86
C GLY A 13 11.06 27.92 -16.26
N LEU A 14 11.06 29.25 -16.32
CA LEU A 14 10.92 30.03 -17.54
C LEU A 14 12.15 30.92 -17.68
N ILE A 15 12.82 30.88 -18.84
CA ILE A 15 13.76 31.91 -19.24
C ILE A 15 12.97 32.89 -20.07
N GLN A 16 12.78 34.11 -19.55
CA GLN A 16 12.22 35.21 -20.30
C GLN A 16 13.22 36.36 -20.26
N LYS A 17 13.40 37.03 -21.39
CA LYS A 17 14.29 38.19 -21.49
C LYS A 17 13.46 39.43 -21.83
N ASP A 18 13.91 40.60 -21.43
CA ASP A 18 13.14 41.82 -21.68
C ASP A 18 13.12 42.20 -23.17
N LYS A 19 14.16 41.83 -23.94
CA LYS A 19 14.26 42.08 -25.38
C LYS A 19 15.16 41.04 -26.05
N VAL A 20 14.67 40.42 -27.13
CA VAL A 20 15.43 39.46 -27.95
C VAL A 20 15.20 39.78 -29.42
N ILE A 21 16.27 39.79 -30.22
CA ILE A 21 16.18 39.93 -31.68
C ILE A 21 16.76 38.67 -32.30
N VAL A 22 15.96 37.96 -33.10
CA VAL A 22 16.38 36.77 -33.86
C VAL A 22 16.15 37.07 -35.33
N ASP A 23 17.21 36.98 -36.13
CA ASP A 23 17.17 37.23 -37.58
C ASP A 23 16.51 38.57 -37.98
N GLY A 24 16.74 39.60 -37.17
CA GLY A 24 16.19 40.95 -37.40
C GLY A 24 14.75 41.15 -36.95
N VAL A 25 14.09 40.12 -36.41
CA VAL A 25 12.75 40.19 -35.84
C VAL A 25 12.85 40.35 -34.31
N GLU A 26 12.26 41.42 -33.78
CA GLU A 26 12.14 41.62 -32.33
C GLU A 26 11.07 40.67 -31.77
N LEU A 27 11.47 39.81 -30.85
CA LEU A 27 10.60 38.89 -30.11
C LEU A 27 10.31 39.53 -28.75
N ASP A 28 9.12 40.12 -28.64
CA ASP A 28 8.62 40.80 -27.44
C ASP A 28 7.70 39.91 -26.59
N GLY A 29 7.54 40.27 -25.31
CA GLY A 29 6.62 39.60 -24.40
C GLY A 29 6.88 38.10 -24.21
N THR A 30 5.85 37.26 -24.37
CA THR A 30 5.92 35.80 -24.20
C THR A 30 6.62 35.08 -25.34
N TRP A 31 6.87 35.75 -26.48
CA TRP A 31 7.50 35.12 -27.64
C TRP A 31 8.98 34.78 -27.43
N ASN A 32 9.61 35.37 -26.42
CA ASN A 32 10.97 35.03 -26.00
C ASN A 32 11.04 34.19 -24.72
N ALA A 33 9.89 33.72 -24.24
CA ALA A 33 9.79 32.89 -23.06
C ALA A 33 10.03 31.43 -23.42
N PHE A 34 11.16 30.87 -22.97
CA PHE A 34 11.51 29.47 -23.17
C PHE A 34 11.38 28.70 -21.86
N MET A 35 10.67 27.57 -21.92
CA MET A 35 10.57 26.66 -20.79
C MET A 35 11.92 25.95 -20.60
N ILE A 36 12.47 26.02 -19.38
CA ILE A 36 13.60 25.17 -19.01
C ILE A 36 13.02 23.80 -18.70
N GLU A 37 13.26 22.84 -19.58
CA GLU A 37 13.01 21.44 -19.29
C GLU A 37 14.05 20.91 -18.30
N ARG A 38 13.58 20.15 -17.32
CA ARG A 38 14.40 19.17 -16.60
C ARG A 38 13.92 17.80 -17.01
N THR A 39 14.84 16.91 -17.30
CA THR A 39 14.52 15.50 -17.45
C THR A 39 14.49 14.88 -16.08
N GLN A 40 13.31 14.41 -15.67
CA GLN A 40 13.19 13.56 -14.50
C GLN A 40 13.38 12.12 -14.97
N THR A 41 14.46 11.51 -14.51
CA THR A 41 14.88 10.14 -14.83
C THR A 41 14.39 9.17 -13.74
N GLY A 42 14.37 7.88 -14.05
CA GLY A 42 14.07 6.82 -13.06
C GLY A 42 12.60 6.41 -12.95
N TYR A 43 11.78 6.74 -13.95
CA TYR A 43 10.41 6.26 -14.03
C TYR A 43 10.35 4.85 -14.64
N ASP A 44 9.72 3.92 -13.94
CA ASP A 44 9.58 2.54 -14.39
C ASP A 44 8.11 2.23 -14.67
N GLN A 45 7.75 2.06 -15.94
CA GLN A 45 6.36 1.79 -16.33
C GLN A 45 5.86 0.42 -15.84
N SER A 46 6.76 -0.53 -15.54
CA SER A 46 6.36 -1.84 -15.02
C SER A 46 5.65 -1.74 -13.67
N VAL A 47 5.90 -0.68 -12.89
CA VAL A 47 5.18 -0.40 -11.63
C VAL A 47 3.68 -0.29 -11.89
N TRP A 48 3.31 0.48 -12.91
CA TRP A 48 1.92 0.66 -13.30
C TRP A 48 1.32 -0.65 -13.82
N ASP A 49 2.03 -1.32 -14.73
CA ASP A 49 1.54 -2.52 -15.37
C ASP A 49 1.30 -3.63 -14.34
N GLU A 50 2.21 -3.86 -13.40
CA GLU A 50 2.04 -4.89 -12.37
C GLU A 50 0.85 -4.56 -11.45
N ILE A 51 0.80 -3.35 -10.91
CA ILE A 51 -0.28 -2.92 -10.01
C ILE A 51 -1.64 -3.00 -10.71
N ALA A 52 -1.76 -2.46 -11.93
CA ALA A 52 -3.03 -2.45 -12.66
C ALA A 52 -3.52 -3.85 -13.06
N ASN A 53 -2.64 -4.85 -13.13
CA ASN A 53 -2.98 -6.23 -13.43
C ASN A 53 -3.30 -7.08 -12.18
N THR A 54 -3.19 -6.52 -10.96
CA THR A 54 -3.71 -7.16 -9.74
C THR A 54 -5.21 -6.93 -9.58
N VAL A 55 -5.90 -7.80 -8.80
CA VAL A 55 -7.32 -7.63 -8.45
C VAL A 55 -7.55 -6.27 -7.80
N GLU A 56 -6.74 -5.99 -6.77
CA GLU A 56 -6.87 -4.83 -5.91
C GLU A 56 -6.50 -3.53 -6.65
N GLY A 57 -5.59 -3.64 -7.62
CA GLY A 57 -5.12 -2.51 -8.41
C GLY A 57 -5.95 -2.22 -9.66
N ALA A 58 -6.84 -3.11 -10.11
CA ALA A 58 -7.51 -3.03 -11.42
C ALA A 58 -8.18 -1.68 -11.73
N THR A 59 -8.69 -0.97 -10.71
CA THR A 59 -9.41 0.31 -10.87
C THR A 59 -8.51 1.55 -10.87
N ILE A 60 -7.18 1.39 -10.74
CA ILE A 60 -6.21 2.50 -10.64
C ILE A 60 -6.28 3.48 -11.84
N SER A 61 -6.68 3.00 -13.02
CA SER A 61 -6.81 3.77 -14.27
C SER A 61 -7.93 4.80 -14.27
N LEU A 62 -8.96 4.58 -13.45
CA LEU A 62 -10.12 5.47 -13.35
C LEU A 62 -9.78 6.76 -12.61
N CYS A 63 -8.65 6.80 -11.88
CA CYS A 63 -8.27 7.96 -11.09
C CYS A 63 -7.94 9.16 -11.98
N TRP A 64 -8.55 10.30 -11.71
CA TRP A 64 -8.28 11.59 -12.38
C TRP A 64 -7.73 12.66 -11.44
N GLN A 65 -7.22 12.27 -10.28
CA GLN A 65 -6.48 13.14 -9.36
C GLN A 65 -7.29 14.28 -8.68
N CYS A 66 -8.62 14.14 -8.53
CA CYS A 66 -9.46 15.13 -7.83
C CYS A 66 -9.16 15.33 -6.34
N GLY A 67 -8.63 14.33 -5.63
CA GLY A 67 -8.21 14.43 -4.23
C GLY A 67 -9.26 14.25 -3.14
N THR A 68 -10.50 13.90 -3.49
CA THR A 68 -11.56 13.55 -2.52
C THR A 68 -11.13 12.44 -1.55
N CYS A 69 -10.34 11.49 -2.01
CA CYS A 69 -9.81 10.41 -1.18
C CYS A 69 -8.85 10.91 -0.10
N THR A 70 -7.96 11.86 -0.44
CA THR A 70 -7.01 12.43 0.52
C THR A 70 -7.71 13.34 1.53
N SER A 71 -8.65 14.18 1.09
CA SER A 71 -9.39 15.06 2.00
C SER A 71 -10.31 14.30 2.96
N GLY A 72 -10.87 13.17 2.52
CA GLY A 72 -11.74 12.34 3.34
C GLY A 72 -11.03 11.30 4.23
N CYS A 73 -9.70 11.19 4.13
CA CYS A 73 -8.92 10.18 4.85
C CYS A 73 -8.67 10.62 6.30
N THR A 74 -9.03 9.78 7.27
CA THR A 74 -8.76 10.05 8.69
C THR A 74 -7.27 9.90 9.03
N MET A 75 -6.53 9.08 8.30
CA MET A 75 -5.10 8.89 8.54
C MET A 75 -4.28 10.14 8.20
N ARG A 76 -4.77 10.99 7.29
CA ARG A 76 -4.13 12.26 6.91
C ARG A 76 -3.93 13.21 8.09
N GLU A 77 -4.84 13.17 9.07
CA GLU A 77 -4.78 14.00 10.27
C GLU A 77 -3.63 13.57 11.19
N TYR A 78 -3.38 12.26 11.28
CA TYR A 78 -2.30 11.69 12.09
C TYR A 78 -0.95 11.66 11.36
N ASP A 79 -0.98 11.50 10.04
CA ASP A 79 0.21 11.46 9.19
C ASP A 79 0.04 12.43 8.00
N PRO A 80 0.66 13.62 8.06
CA PRO A 80 0.64 14.62 6.99
C PRO A 80 1.29 14.17 5.68
N ASN A 81 1.95 13.02 5.62
CA ASN A 81 2.46 12.44 4.38
C ASN A 81 1.49 11.41 3.78
N TYR A 82 0.54 10.89 4.56
CA TYR A 82 -0.46 9.94 4.10
C TYR A 82 -1.40 10.59 3.07
N SER A 83 -1.34 10.16 1.82
CA SER A 83 -2.18 10.73 0.75
C SER A 83 -2.44 9.69 -0.33
N PRO A 84 -3.61 9.02 -0.32
CA PRO A 84 -3.98 8.03 -1.34
C PRO A 84 -3.87 8.61 -2.76
N ARG A 85 -4.26 9.87 -2.95
CA ARG A 85 -4.09 10.57 -4.23
C ARG A 85 -2.63 10.57 -4.70
N ARG A 86 -1.70 10.91 -3.78
CA ARG A 86 -0.27 11.00 -4.07
C ARG A 86 0.30 9.62 -4.38
N PHE A 87 -0.05 8.60 -3.60
CA PHE A 87 0.40 7.23 -3.84
C PHE A 87 -0.01 6.75 -5.24
N ILE A 88 -1.29 6.95 -5.60
CA ILE A 88 -1.80 6.60 -6.93
C ILE A 88 -1.08 7.38 -8.04
N ASP A 89 -0.84 8.68 -7.86
CA ASP A 89 -0.13 9.49 -8.85
C ASP A 89 1.30 8.98 -9.10
N LEU A 90 2.03 8.66 -8.03
CA LEU A 90 3.40 8.17 -8.11
C LEU A 90 3.46 6.77 -8.75
N ALA A 91 2.57 5.86 -8.34
CA ALA A 91 2.46 4.52 -8.94
C ALA A 91 2.16 4.61 -10.45
N ARG A 92 1.20 5.45 -10.84
CA ARG A 92 0.86 5.72 -12.26
C ARG A 92 2.00 6.28 -13.06
N LYS A 93 2.85 7.08 -12.44
CA LYS A 93 4.01 7.68 -13.11
C LYS A 93 5.17 6.71 -13.24
N GLY A 94 5.20 5.64 -12.44
CA GLY A 94 6.36 4.76 -12.28
C GLY A 94 7.40 5.31 -11.32
N ASP A 95 7.03 6.25 -10.44
CA ASP A 95 7.95 6.94 -9.52
C ASP A 95 8.24 6.10 -8.27
N LYS A 96 8.97 5.01 -8.48
CA LYS A 96 9.29 4.03 -7.45
C LYS A 96 10.06 4.63 -6.28
N GLN A 97 11.00 5.54 -6.55
CA GLN A 97 11.81 6.15 -5.51
C GLN A 97 10.96 7.03 -4.57
N SER A 98 10.08 7.85 -5.12
CA SER A 98 9.17 8.67 -4.30
C SER A 98 8.17 7.81 -3.50
N LEU A 99 7.79 6.63 -4.00
CA LEU A 99 6.97 5.67 -3.24
C LEU A 99 7.74 5.08 -2.05
N VAL A 100 9.01 4.71 -2.24
CA VAL A 100 9.88 4.17 -1.17
C VAL A 100 10.12 5.20 -0.07
N GLU A 101 10.25 6.48 -0.43
CA GLU A 101 10.36 7.58 0.55
C GLU A 101 9.10 7.71 1.42
N LEU A 102 7.94 7.25 0.92
CA LEU A 102 6.66 7.28 1.63
C LEU A 102 6.35 5.95 2.35
N GLN A 103 7.33 5.05 2.46
CA GLN A 103 7.13 3.73 3.08
C GLN A 103 6.51 3.84 4.48
N ASP A 104 6.97 4.78 5.32
CA ASP A 104 6.48 4.92 6.69
C ASP A 104 5.04 5.44 6.78
N SER A 105 4.48 5.91 5.66
CA SER A 105 3.09 6.37 5.55
C SER A 105 2.21 5.32 4.87
N ILE A 106 2.66 4.73 3.75
CA ILE A 106 1.78 3.94 2.87
C ILE A 106 1.14 2.73 3.57
N TRP A 107 1.86 2.07 4.48
CA TRP A 107 1.35 0.90 5.23
C TRP A 107 0.29 1.25 6.27
N ARG A 108 0.14 2.54 6.64
CA ARG A 108 -0.78 2.97 7.72
C ARG A 108 -2.26 3.00 7.30
N CYS A 109 -2.61 2.42 6.15
CA CYS A 109 -4.00 2.27 5.76
C CYS A 109 -4.74 1.43 6.82
N VAL A 110 -5.87 1.93 7.31
CA VAL A 110 -6.72 1.22 8.29
C VAL A 110 -7.97 0.63 7.65
N SER A 111 -8.00 0.53 6.32
CA SER A 111 -9.10 -0.08 5.54
C SER A 111 -10.50 0.40 5.86
N CYS A 112 -10.67 1.67 6.27
CA CYS A 112 -11.99 2.20 6.63
C CYS A 112 -12.92 2.43 5.41
N GLN A 113 -12.45 2.19 4.19
CA GLN A 113 -13.20 2.29 2.91
C GLN A 113 -13.81 3.67 2.58
N LYS A 114 -13.61 4.71 3.39
CA LYS A 114 -14.16 6.06 3.16
C LYS A 114 -13.71 6.66 1.82
N CYS A 115 -12.46 6.42 1.43
CA CYS A 115 -11.90 6.91 0.17
C CYS A 115 -12.57 6.26 -1.04
N THR A 116 -12.79 4.95 -1.00
CA THR A 116 -13.50 4.17 -2.03
C THR A 116 -14.92 4.68 -2.23
N HIS A 117 -15.71 4.75 -1.16
CA HIS A 117 -17.12 5.15 -1.22
C HIS A 117 -17.36 6.58 -1.72
N ARG A 118 -16.40 7.48 -1.50
CA ARG A 118 -16.51 8.88 -1.92
C ARG A 118 -15.92 9.16 -3.29
N CYS A 119 -15.27 8.18 -3.93
CA CYS A 119 -14.63 8.39 -5.20
C CYS A 119 -15.67 8.61 -6.31
N PRO A 120 -15.71 9.79 -6.97
CA PRO A 120 -16.71 10.08 -8.01
C PRO A 120 -16.48 9.26 -9.30
N LYS A 121 -15.30 8.62 -9.42
CA LYS A 121 -14.92 7.79 -10.58
C LYS A 121 -15.00 6.29 -10.31
N GLY A 122 -15.39 5.88 -9.10
CA GLY A 122 -15.48 4.45 -8.74
C GLY A 122 -14.13 3.74 -8.60
N VAL A 123 -13.04 4.48 -8.30
CA VAL A 123 -11.76 3.84 -7.93
C VAL A 123 -11.92 3.17 -6.57
N LEU A 124 -11.51 1.90 -6.47
CA LEU A 124 -11.36 1.15 -5.22
C LEU A 124 -10.07 1.62 -4.52
N VAL A 125 -10.09 2.86 -4.02
CA VAL A 125 -8.86 3.56 -3.57
C VAL A 125 -8.14 2.83 -2.46
N GLU A 126 -8.88 2.20 -1.55
CA GLU A 126 -8.30 1.42 -0.46
C GLU A 126 -7.51 0.23 -1.00
N GLU A 127 -8.12 -0.58 -1.87
CA GLU A 127 -7.50 -1.75 -2.50
C GLU A 127 -6.29 -1.35 -3.34
N VAL A 128 -6.40 -0.29 -4.12
CA VAL A 128 -5.30 0.23 -4.93
C VAL A 128 -4.11 0.65 -4.05
N VAL A 129 -4.35 1.26 -2.89
CA VAL A 129 -3.26 1.62 -1.96
C VAL A 129 -2.57 0.38 -1.41
N HIS A 130 -3.33 -0.68 -1.08
CA HIS A 130 -2.76 -1.96 -0.68
C HIS A 130 -1.98 -2.64 -1.81
N SER A 131 -2.48 -2.62 -3.04
CA SER A 131 -1.74 -3.14 -4.20
C SER A 131 -0.39 -2.43 -4.39
N ILE A 132 -0.34 -1.09 -4.24
CA ILE A 132 0.91 -0.33 -4.28
C ILE A 132 1.84 -0.76 -3.13
N HIS A 133 1.32 -0.93 -1.92
CA HIS A 133 2.13 -1.36 -0.77
C HIS A 133 2.70 -2.78 -0.97
N ASN A 134 1.86 -3.72 -1.42
CA ASN A 134 2.24 -5.09 -1.71
C ASN A 134 3.29 -5.17 -2.82
N TYR A 135 3.17 -4.35 -3.87
CA TYR A 135 4.20 -4.21 -4.90
C TYR A 135 5.55 -3.83 -4.28
N LEU A 136 5.59 -2.85 -3.38
CA LEU A 136 6.84 -2.43 -2.74
C LEU A 136 7.46 -3.55 -1.87
N LEU A 137 6.64 -4.30 -1.15
CA LEU A 137 7.08 -5.44 -0.33
C LEU A 137 7.59 -6.60 -1.19
N LYS A 138 6.82 -7.02 -2.20
CA LYS A 138 7.15 -8.11 -3.13
C LYS A 138 8.48 -7.89 -3.84
N HIS A 139 8.79 -6.65 -4.18
CA HIS A 139 10.05 -6.26 -4.82
C HIS A 139 11.19 -5.94 -3.83
N GLY A 140 10.96 -6.07 -2.52
CA GLY A 140 11.98 -5.80 -1.49
C GLY A 140 12.44 -4.34 -1.44
N LEU A 141 11.59 -3.41 -1.88
CA LEU A 141 11.92 -1.98 -2.01
C LEU A 141 11.75 -1.23 -0.69
N VAL A 142 10.96 -1.79 0.23
CA VAL A 142 10.68 -1.22 1.55
C VAL A 142 10.92 -2.28 2.62
N LYS A 143 11.17 -1.82 3.85
CA LYS A 143 11.23 -2.70 5.01
C LYS A 143 9.85 -3.29 5.29
N THR A 144 9.81 -4.51 5.80
CA THR A 144 8.57 -5.10 6.33
C THR A 144 8.06 -4.24 7.48
N ASP A 145 6.84 -3.74 7.35
CA ASP A 145 6.22 -2.90 8.37
C ASP A 145 5.54 -3.75 9.45
N PRO A 146 5.19 -3.15 10.60
CA PRO A 146 4.59 -3.88 11.69
C PRO A 146 3.23 -4.53 11.33
N GLY A 147 2.45 -3.93 10.44
CA GLY A 147 1.20 -4.52 9.94
C GLY A 147 1.45 -5.82 9.19
N THR A 148 2.38 -5.80 8.22
CA THR A 148 2.75 -6.99 7.43
C THR A 148 3.26 -8.13 8.32
N VAL A 149 4.11 -7.84 9.31
CA VAL A 149 4.59 -8.88 10.25
C VAL A 149 3.42 -9.49 11.03
N PHE A 150 2.46 -8.68 11.49
CA PHE A 150 1.29 -9.20 12.19
C PHE A 150 0.43 -10.07 11.27
N ASP A 151 0.18 -9.64 10.04
CA ASP A 151 -0.63 -10.36 9.05
C ASP A 151 -0.02 -11.73 8.71
N GLU A 152 1.31 -11.80 8.53
CA GLU A 152 2.03 -13.05 8.32
C GLU A 152 1.89 -14.01 9.51
N LEU A 153 2.12 -13.51 10.74
CA LEU A 153 1.99 -14.30 11.97
C LEU A 153 0.56 -14.79 12.18
N PHE A 154 -0.41 -13.94 11.90
CA PHE A 154 -1.83 -14.25 11.97
C PHE A 154 -2.17 -15.38 10.99
N LEU A 155 -1.81 -15.23 9.72
CA LEU A 155 -2.12 -16.21 8.68
C LEU A 155 -1.41 -17.55 8.95
N GLU A 156 -0.14 -17.51 9.35
CA GLU A 156 0.61 -18.71 9.75
C GLU A 156 -0.09 -19.46 10.89
N THR A 157 -0.58 -18.72 11.90
CA THR A 157 -1.32 -19.28 13.03
C THR A 157 -2.62 -19.95 12.57
N VAL A 158 -3.38 -19.29 11.70
CA VAL A 158 -4.62 -19.83 11.13
C VAL A 158 -4.34 -21.11 10.34
N MET A 159 -3.32 -21.09 9.47
CA MET A 159 -2.97 -22.23 8.62
C MET A 159 -2.48 -23.44 9.42
N LYS A 160 -1.70 -23.22 10.48
CA LYS A 160 -1.17 -24.28 11.35
C LYS A 160 -2.23 -24.87 12.29
N ASN A 161 -3.16 -24.06 12.77
CA ASN A 161 -4.14 -24.46 13.79
C ASN A 161 -5.48 -24.93 13.23
N GLY A 162 -5.55 -25.22 11.93
CA GLY A 162 -6.76 -25.76 11.34
C GLY A 162 -7.87 -24.73 11.15
N GLY A 163 -7.50 -23.49 10.79
CA GLY A 163 -8.45 -22.42 10.50
C GLY A 163 -8.91 -21.61 11.71
N ARG A 164 -8.34 -21.84 12.90
CA ARG A 164 -8.65 -21.08 14.12
C ARG A 164 -7.42 -20.37 14.68
N ILE A 165 -7.66 -19.25 15.34
CA ILE A 165 -6.63 -18.50 16.05
C ILE A 165 -6.55 -19.03 17.49
N SER A 166 -5.34 -19.19 18.00
CA SER A 166 -5.10 -19.43 19.43
C SER A 166 -4.49 -18.17 20.03
N GLU A 167 -5.13 -17.63 21.06
CA GLU A 167 -4.67 -16.43 21.78
C GLU A 167 -3.25 -16.59 22.34
N LEU A 168 -2.88 -17.79 22.78
CA LEU A 168 -1.55 -18.07 23.31
C LEU A 168 -0.49 -18.15 22.20
N LEU A 169 -0.82 -18.79 21.08
CA LEU A 169 0.12 -18.90 19.95
C LEU A 169 0.31 -17.57 19.26
N LEU A 170 -0.78 -16.85 18.97
CA LEU A 170 -0.69 -15.52 18.37
C LEU A 170 -0.10 -14.50 19.36
N GLY A 171 -0.47 -14.57 20.64
CA GLY A 171 0.10 -13.72 21.69
C GLY A 171 1.60 -13.95 21.87
N GLY A 172 2.04 -15.22 21.89
CA GLY A 172 3.45 -15.59 21.94
C GLY A 172 4.23 -15.17 20.69
N ALA A 173 3.64 -15.36 19.50
CA ALA A 173 4.23 -14.91 18.24
C ALA A 173 4.35 -13.38 18.18
N SER A 174 3.30 -12.66 18.56
CA SER A 174 3.25 -11.20 18.64
C SER A 174 4.25 -10.65 19.66
N ALA A 175 4.40 -11.33 20.80
CA ALA A 175 5.40 -10.97 21.80
C ALA A 175 6.83 -11.19 21.29
N LYS A 176 7.08 -12.30 20.59
CA LYS A 176 8.39 -12.57 19.96
C LYS A 176 8.73 -11.54 18.88
N ALA A 177 7.72 -11.05 18.16
CA ALA A 177 7.87 -10.00 17.17
C ALA A 177 7.87 -8.57 17.75
N GLY A 178 7.79 -8.42 19.09
CA GLY A 178 7.94 -7.14 19.78
C GLY A 178 6.70 -6.24 19.83
N PHE A 179 5.54 -6.75 19.42
CA PHE A 179 4.27 -5.99 19.42
C PHE A 179 3.62 -5.91 20.80
N VAL A 180 3.82 -6.93 21.63
CA VAL A 180 3.15 -7.05 22.94
C VAL A 180 4.16 -7.48 23.99
N THR A 181 4.24 -6.75 25.09
CA THR A 181 4.97 -7.21 26.27
C THR A 181 4.05 -8.13 27.06
N MET A 182 4.15 -9.45 26.85
CA MET A 182 3.51 -10.40 27.76
C MET A 182 4.34 -10.50 29.03
N SER A 183 3.98 -9.73 30.06
CA SER A 183 4.59 -9.95 31.38
C SER A 183 4.00 -11.22 32.01
N ILE A 184 4.78 -11.86 32.88
CA ILE A 184 4.32 -13.02 33.67
C ILE A 184 3.04 -12.66 34.47
N ARG A 185 2.93 -11.40 34.89
CA ARG A 185 1.77 -10.88 35.62
C ARG A 185 0.51 -10.87 34.74
N ASP A 186 0.62 -10.47 33.48
CA ASP A 186 -0.51 -10.44 32.55
C ASP A 186 -1.01 -11.84 32.23
N LEU A 187 -0.08 -12.80 32.04
CA LEU A 187 -0.41 -14.21 31.83
C LEU A 187 -1.18 -14.81 33.01
N ILE A 188 -0.74 -14.51 34.25
CA ILE A 188 -1.40 -14.97 35.49
C ILE A 188 -2.79 -14.32 35.62
N THR A 189 -2.91 -13.05 35.25
CA THR A 189 -4.19 -12.32 35.35
C THR A 189 -5.21 -12.83 34.34
N MET A 190 -4.76 -13.26 33.14
CA MET A 190 -5.61 -13.89 32.12
C MET A 190 -6.01 -15.34 32.45
N MET A 191 -5.16 -16.09 33.15
CA MET A 191 -5.41 -17.50 33.50
C MET A 191 -6.68 -17.71 34.34
N GLY A 192 -6.96 -16.83 35.31
CA GLY A 192 -8.14 -16.95 36.18
C GLY A 192 -9.48 -16.88 35.44
N PRO A 193 -9.73 -15.83 34.63
CA PRO A 193 -10.91 -15.73 33.76
C PRO A 193 -11.01 -16.86 32.73
N LEU A 194 -9.89 -17.28 32.12
CA LEU A 194 -9.86 -18.37 31.14
C LEU A 194 -10.22 -19.74 31.76
N MET A 195 -9.82 -19.97 33.00
CA MET A 195 -10.17 -21.19 33.75
C MET A 195 -11.65 -21.23 34.08
N LYS A 196 -12.25 -20.08 34.42
CA LYS A 196 -13.68 -19.95 34.70
C LYS A 196 -14.55 -20.08 33.45
N SER A 197 -14.06 -19.66 32.28
CA SER A 197 -14.80 -19.73 31.02
C SER A 197 -14.68 -21.07 30.30
N GLY A 198 -13.82 -21.98 30.76
CA GLY A 198 -13.58 -23.27 30.10
C GLY A 198 -12.72 -23.17 28.83
N LEU A 199 -12.23 -21.98 28.48
CA LEU A 199 -11.45 -21.70 27.27
C LEU A 199 -10.00 -22.19 27.33
N ILE A 200 -9.54 -22.71 28.47
CA ILE A 200 -8.22 -23.33 28.61
C ILE A 200 -8.01 -24.49 27.61
N LYS A 201 -9.07 -25.23 27.28
CA LYS A 201 -8.98 -26.32 26.29
C LYS A 201 -8.66 -25.80 24.88
N ASP A 202 -9.29 -24.70 24.49
CA ASP A 202 -9.03 -24.03 23.21
C ASP A 202 -7.65 -23.34 23.20
N LEU A 203 -7.12 -22.98 24.37
CA LEU A 203 -5.77 -22.43 24.52
C LEU A 203 -4.67 -23.47 24.21
N MET A 204 -4.81 -24.70 24.71
CA MET A 204 -3.81 -25.77 24.54
C MET A 204 -3.97 -26.58 23.25
N LYS A 205 -5.20 -26.79 22.78
CA LYS A 205 -5.47 -27.50 21.53
C LYS A 205 -6.66 -26.84 20.85
N PRO A 206 -6.44 -25.80 20.04
CA PRO A 206 -7.52 -25.09 19.38
C PRO A 206 -8.35 -26.08 18.57
N SER A 207 -9.68 -25.97 18.70
CA SER A 207 -10.59 -26.68 17.82
C SER A 207 -10.26 -26.36 16.36
N ARG A 208 -10.49 -27.29 15.44
CA ARG A 208 -10.30 -27.04 14.00
C ARG A 208 -11.62 -26.62 13.38
N VAL A 209 -11.54 -25.88 12.27
CA VAL A 209 -12.69 -25.64 11.39
C VAL A 209 -13.14 -26.97 10.80
N LYS A 210 -14.46 -27.15 10.65
CA LYS A 210 -15.02 -28.36 10.03
C LYS A 210 -14.50 -28.47 8.60
N GLU A 211 -14.12 -29.68 8.19
CA GLU A 211 -13.59 -29.94 6.84
C GLU A 211 -12.35 -29.11 6.47
N TRP A 212 -11.54 -28.70 7.46
CA TRP A 212 -10.32 -27.91 7.23
C TRP A 212 -9.39 -28.52 6.18
N ASP A 213 -9.26 -29.85 6.15
CA ASP A 213 -8.39 -30.54 5.18
C ASP A 213 -8.85 -30.36 3.73
N ARG A 214 -10.13 -30.01 3.49
CA ARG A 214 -10.65 -29.62 2.17
C ARG A 214 -10.51 -28.12 1.88
N ILE A 215 -10.63 -27.29 2.91
CA ILE A 215 -10.54 -25.82 2.78
C ILE A 215 -9.10 -25.38 2.60
N LYS A 216 -8.16 -25.99 3.34
CA LYS A 216 -6.75 -25.62 3.35
C LYS A 216 -6.12 -25.59 1.95
N PRO A 217 -6.28 -26.62 1.10
CA PRO A 217 -5.73 -26.57 -0.27
C PRO A 217 -6.32 -25.46 -1.13
N VAL A 218 -7.62 -25.13 -0.96
CA VAL A 218 -8.26 -24.03 -1.70
C VAL A 218 -7.67 -22.69 -1.30
N LEU A 219 -7.42 -22.49 0.00
CA LEU A 219 -6.75 -21.28 0.49
C LEU A 219 -5.30 -21.22 0.01
N GLU A 220 -4.56 -22.32 0.07
CA GLU A 220 -3.17 -22.39 -0.44
C GLU A 220 -3.11 -22.11 -1.95
N GLU A 221 -4.13 -22.48 -2.72
CA GLU A 221 -4.20 -22.18 -4.15
C GLU A 221 -4.55 -20.71 -4.39
N ALA A 222 -5.56 -20.18 -3.70
CA ALA A 222 -5.92 -18.76 -3.77
C ALA A 222 -4.77 -17.83 -3.33
N MET A 223 -3.86 -18.32 -2.48
CA MET A 223 -2.64 -17.58 -2.09
C MET A 223 -1.54 -17.61 -3.16
N LYS A 224 -1.55 -18.57 -4.10
CA LYS A 224 -0.56 -18.66 -5.19
C LYS A 224 -1.00 -17.86 -6.42
N GLU A 225 -2.30 -17.84 -6.70
CA GLU A 225 -2.87 -17.09 -7.80
C GLU A 225 -3.18 -15.66 -7.32
N GLU A 226 -2.42 -14.65 -7.78
CA GLU A 226 -2.96 -13.30 -7.89
C GLU A 226 -4.10 -13.40 -8.93
N VAL A 227 -5.31 -13.77 -8.49
CA VAL A 227 -6.45 -14.15 -9.37
C VAL A 227 -6.88 -12.95 -10.20
N VAL A 228 -6.32 -12.76 -11.39
CA VAL A 228 -6.73 -11.68 -12.31
C VAL A 228 -8.22 -11.87 -12.65
N PRO A 229 -9.11 -10.88 -12.39
CA PRO A 229 -10.49 -10.96 -12.85
C PRO A 229 -10.50 -10.94 -14.37
N GLN A 230 -11.10 -11.96 -15.00
CA GLN A 230 -11.34 -12.00 -16.44
C GLN A 230 -12.37 -10.95 -16.87
#